data_AF-A0A963JMH5-F1
#
_entry.id   AF-A0A963JMH5-F1
#
_cell.length_a   1.000
_cell.length_b   1.000
_cell.length_c   1.000
_cell.angle_alpha   90.00
_cell.angle_beta   90.00
_cell.angle_gamma   90.00
#
_symmetry.space_group_name_H-M   'P 1'
#
loop_
_entity.id
_entity.type
_entity.pdbx_description
1 polymer ?
#
loop_
_entity_poly.entity_id
_entity_poly.type
_entity_poly.pdbx_seq_one_letter_code
_entity_poly.pdbx_strand_id
1 'polypeptide(L)' 'MDYSYESEQTKFMREFLEKNPNIQEKRMAARSIWWDKDLNKEDQKRFKESTVPHKPYAYFGAQSDD' A
#
# COMPACT_ATOMS: atom_id res chain seq x y z
N MET A 1 -18.67 -29.70 -16.97
CA MET A 1 -17.40 -29.81 -16.23
C MET A 1 -17.43 -28.81 -15.10
N ASP A 2 -17.25 -29.26 -13.87
CA ASP A 2 -17.00 -28.37 -12.74
C ASP A 2 -15.52 -27.98 -12.76
N TYR A 3 -15.24 -26.69 -12.94
CA TYR A 3 -13.91 -26.14 -13.22
C TYR A 3 -13.32 -25.38 -12.02
N SER A 4 -13.79 -25.60 -10.80
CA SER A 4 -13.18 -24.92 -9.64
C SER A 4 -11.97 -25.70 -9.13
N TYR A 5 -10.86 -25.71 -9.88
CA TYR A 5 -9.58 -26.06 -9.27
C TYR A 5 -9.23 -24.97 -8.25
N GLU A 6 -8.99 -25.39 -7.02
CA GLU A 6 -8.48 -24.54 -5.95
C GLU A 6 -7.11 -25.06 -5.52
N SER A 7 -6.16 -24.14 -5.37
CA SER A 7 -4.82 -24.50 -4.91
C SER A 7 -4.84 -24.95 -3.45
N GLU A 8 -3.92 -25.85 -3.07
CA GLU A 8 -3.78 -26.31 -1.68
C GLU A 8 -3.57 -25.15 -0.71
N GLN A 9 -2.86 -24.10 -1.14
CA GLN A 9 -2.62 -22.91 -0.35
C GLN A 9 -3.92 -22.14 -0.07
N THR A 10 -4.81 -22.04 -1.06
CA THR A 10 -6.09 -21.33 -0.89
C THR A 10 -6.98 -22.10 0.08
N LYS A 11 -7.03 -23.43 -0.07
CA LYS A 11 -7.77 -24.31 0.84
C LYS A 11 -7.23 -24.22 2.27
N PHE A 12 -5.92 -24.27 2.44
CA PHE A 12 -5.26 -24.09 3.74
C PHE A 12 -5.61 -22.76 4.39
N MET A 13 -5.52 -21.65 3.65
CA MET A 13 -5.81 -20.32 4.19
C MET A 13 -7.26 -20.19 4.64
N ARG A 14 -8.21 -20.75 3.90
CA ARG A 14 -9.63 -20.76 4.29
C ARG A 14 -9.85 -21.55 5.57
N GLU A 15 -9.38 -22.80 5.63
CA GLU A 15 -9.52 -23.65 6.82
C GLU A 15 -8.84 -23.02 8.05
N PHE A 16 -7.68 -22.37 7.85
CA PHE A 16 -6.97 -21.68 8.92
C PHE A 16 -7.79 -20.51 9.48
N LEU A 17 -8.38 -19.69 8.60
CA LEU A 17 -9.20 -18.54 9.03
C LEU A 17 -10.50 -18.96 9.70
N GLU A 18 -11.14 -20.05 9.24
CA GLU A 18 -12.32 -20.63 9.89
C GLU A 18 -12.02 -21.13 11.31
N LYS A 19 -10.87 -21.79 11.50
CA LYS A 19 -10.43 -22.29 12.81
C LYS A 19 -9.98 -21.19 13.76
N ASN A 20 -9.61 -20.01 13.25
CA ASN A 20 -9.01 -18.93 14.05
C ASN A 20 -9.73 -17.58 13.81
N PRO A 21 -10.98 -17.40 14.29
CA PRO A 21 -11.75 -16.17 14.06
C PRO A 21 -11.09 -14.92 14.66
N ASN A 22 -10.29 -15.07 15.72
CA ASN A 22 -9.52 -13.97 16.35
C ASN A 22 -8.44 -13.35 15.44
N ILE A 23 -8.07 -14.02 14.34
CA ILE A 23 -7.09 -13.48 13.38
C ILE A 23 -7.63 -12.24 12.66
N GLN A 24 -8.95 -12.11 12.49
CA GLN A 24 -9.53 -10.92 11.87
C GLN A 24 -9.27 -9.66 12.70
N GLU A 25 -9.51 -9.74 14.01
CA GLU A 25 -9.24 -8.64 14.95
C GLU A 25 -7.75 -8.30 14.96
N LYS A 26 -6.87 -9.31 15.06
CA LYS A 26 -5.42 -9.11 15.01
C LYS A 26 -4.96 -8.49 13.69
N ARG A 27 -5.60 -8.83 12.57
CA ARG A 27 -5.31 -8.24 11.26
C ARG A 27 -5.70 -6.77 11.21
N MET A 28 -6.84 -6.40 11.78
CA MET A 28 -7.27 -5.01 11.89
C MET A 28 -6.30 -4.21 12.77
N ALA A 29 -5.94 -4.73 13.94
CA ALA A 29 -4.96 -4.11 14.82
C ALA A 29 -3.58 -3.97 14.15
N ALA A 30 -3.07 -5.02 13.49
CA ALA A 30 -1.81 -4.94 12.76
C ALA A 30 -1.86 -3.90 11.64
N ARG A 31 -3.02 -3.77 10.97
CA ARG A 31 -3.23 -2.76 9.93
C ARG A 31 -3.36 -1.34 10.49
N SER A 32 -3.72 -1.12 11.75
CA SER A 32 -3.76 0.24 12.30
C SER A 32 -2.37 0.74 12.76
N ILE A 33 -1.49 -0.16 13.24
CA ILE A 33 -0.19 0.20 13.83
C ILE A 33 0.67 1.13 12.95
N TRP A 34 0.67 0.95 11.63
CA TRP A 34 1.56 1.73 10.75
C TRP A 34 0.91 2.97 10.13
N TRP A 35 -0.41 3.12 10.29
CA TRP A 35 -1.18 4.17 9.63
C TRP A 35 -1.58 5.32 10.55
N ASP A 36 -1.48 5.14 11.86
CA ASP A 36 -1.55 6.24 12.83
C ASP A 36 -0.25 7.06 12.75
N LYS A 37 -0.24 8.07 11.87
CA LYS A 37 0.83 9.06 11.77
C LYS A 37 0.26 10.44 12.06
N ASP A 38 0.72 11.05 13.14
CA ASP A 38 0.46 12.46 13.39
C ASP A 38 1.21 13.30 12.36
N LEU A 39 0.45 14.00 11.52
CA LEU A 39 1.01 14.91 10.54
C LEU A 39 0.95 16.34 11.06
N ASN A 40 2.12 16.97 11.18
CA ASN A 40 2.22 18.39 11.49
C ASN A 40 1.68 19.24 10.31
N LYS A 41 0.77 20.17 10.58
CA LYS A 41 0.09 20.98 9.55
C LYS A 41 1.02 22.00 8.91
N GLU A 42 1.91 22.58 9.70
CA GLU A 42 2.92 23.53 9.24
C GLU A 42 3.92 22.85 8.29
N ASP A 43 4.35 21.63 8.61
CA ASP A 43 5.23 20.85 7.74
C ASP A 43 4.54 20.46 6.42
N GLN A 44 3.29 20.00 6.48
CA GLN A 44 2.49 19.73 5.26
C GLN A 44 2.38 20.97 4.36
N LYS A 45 2.18 22.15 4.95
CA LYS A 45 2.10 23.40 4.21
C LYS A 45 3.44 23.71 3.54
N ARG A 46 4.56 23.59 4.27
CA ARG A 46 5.91 23.80 3.73
C ARG A 46 6.25 22.83 2.60
N PHE A 47 5.87 21.56 2.72
CA PHE A 47 6.08 20.57 1.65
C PHE A 47 5.30 20.90 0.38
N LYS A 48 4.04 21.35 0.51
CA LYS A 48 3.24 21.80 -0.63
C LYS A 48 3.84 23.04 -1.29
N GLU A 49 4.28 24.01 -0.50
CA GLU A 49 4.93 25.23 -0.99
C GLU A 49 6.27 24.94 -1.68
N SER A 50 6.98 23.90 -1.23
CA SER A 50 8.27 23.49 -1.80
C SER A 50 8.15 22.51 -2.97
N THR A 51 6.93 22.19 -3.42
CA THR A 51 6.70 21.23 -4.51
C THR A 51 7.20 21.81 -5.84
N VAL A 52 8.08 21.07 -6.53
CA VAL A 52 8.59 21.42 -7.86
C VAL A 52 7.98 20.49 -8.89
N PRO A 53 7.56 20.99 -10.08
CA PRO A 53 7.05 20.13 -11.15
C PRO A 53 8.08 19.06 -11.54
N HIS A 54 7.67 17.79 -11.49
CA HIS A 54 8.52 16.69 -11.94
C HIS A 54 8.54 16.64 -13.46
N LYS A 55 9.72 16.37 -14.05
CA LYS A 55 9.84 16.18 -15.50
C LYS A 55 9.05 14.92 -15.92
N PRO A 56 8.36 14.91 -17.08
CA PRO A 56 7.58 13.76 -17.55
C PRO A 56 8.45 12.52 -17.81
N TYR A 57 9.73 12.73 -18.11
CA TYR A 57 10.71 11.65 -18.24
C TYR A 57 11.96 11.99 -17.45
N ALA A 58 12.28 11.18 -16.44
CA ALA A 58 13.44 11.39 -15.57
C ALA A 58 14.80 11.16 -16.28
N TYR A 59 14.80 10.43 -17.39
CA TYR A 59 16.00 9.98 -18.08
C TYR A 59 16.36 10.80 -19.32
N PHE A 60 15.42 11.58 -19.85
CA PHE A 60 15.71 12.51 -20.93
C PHE A 60 15.96 13.88 -20.28
N GLY A 61 17.23 14.20 -20.05
CA GLY A 61 17.64 15.58 -19.82
C GLY A 61 17.14 16.42 -20.99
N ALA A 62 16.57 17.60 -20.69
CA ALA A 62 16.12 18.54 -21.72
C ALA A 62 17.22 18.62 -22.78
N GLN A 63 16.89 18.26 -24.01
CA GLN A 63 17.80 18.45 -25.14
C GLN A 63 18.27 19.90 -25.07
N SER A 64 19.58 20.07 -24.91
CA SER A 64 20.25 21.34 -25.08
C SER A 64 20.03 21.73 -26.54
N ASP A 65 19.09 22.64 -26.76
CA ASP A 65 18.93 23.33 -28.04
C ASP A 65 20.12 24.29 -28.19
N ASP A 66 21.23 23.77 -28.73
CA ASP A 66 22.34 24.50 -29.37
C ASP A 66 22.57 23.88 -30.77
#